data_AF-A0A060PNT7-F1
#
_entry.id   AF-A0A060PNT7-F1
#
_cell.length_a   1.000
_cell.length_b   1.000
_cell.length_c   1.000
_cell.angle_alpha   90.00
_cell.angle_beta   90.00
_cell.angle_gamma   90.00
#
_symmetry.space_group_name_H-M   'P 1'
#
loop_
_entity.id
_entity.type
_entity.pdbx_description
1 polymer ?
#
loop_
_entity_poly.entity_id
_entity_poly.type
_entity_poly.pdbx_seq_one_letter_code
_entity_poly.pdbx_strand_id
1 'polypeptide(L)' 'MGNKDHSKGSSWHKWDLHVHTPYIYSNKEYQCCEEEFIQKLCDSQIDCIGLTNYFKFNEKEFDLKEKIEKKDIKVFII' A
#
# COMPACT_ATOMS: atom_id res chain seq x y z
N MET A 1 2.17 -23.16 -23.07
CA MET A 1 3.42 -22.73 -22.42
C MET A 1 3.80 -21.40 -23.02
N GLY A 2 3.59 -20.30 -22.28
CA GLY A 2 3.70 -18.93 -22.83
C GLY A 2 5.15 -18.52 -23.07
N ASN A 3 5.41 -17.94 -24.23
CA ASN A 3 6.68 -17.31 -24.59
C ASN A 3 7.04 -16.26 -23.54
N LYS A 4 8.07 -16.55 -22.73
CA LYS A 4 8.71 -15.51 -21.93
C LYS A 4 9.49 -14.62 -22.90
N ASP A 5 9.02 -13.40 -23.07
CA ASP A 5 9.73 -12.38 -23.82
C ASP A 5 11.00 -12.00 -23.04
N HIS A 6 12.10 -12.67 -23.36
CA HIS A 6 13.42 -12.47 -22.74
C HIS A 6 14.07 -11.13 -23.11
N SER A 7 13.37 -10.24 -23.83
CA SER A 7 13.87 -8.92 -24.24
C SER A 7 13.55 -7.79 -23.26
N LYS A 8 12.65 -8.01 -22.28
CA LYS A 8 12.34 -6.99 -21.25
C LYS A 8 13.40 -7.00 -20.15
N GLY A 9 14.24 -5.95 -20.13
CA GLY A 9 15.12 -5.63 -19.00
C GLY A 9 14.36 -5.16 -17.76
N SER A 10 15.06 -4.50 -16.83
CA SER A 10 14.44 -3.93 -15.62
C SER A 10 13.38 -2.89 -15.97
N SER A 11 12.26 -2.93 -15.23
CA SER A 11 11.17 -1.94 -15.34
C SER A 11 11.26 -0.94 -14.19
N TRP A 12 10.92 0.32 -14.48
CA TRP A 12 10.77 1.35 -13.45
C TRP A 12 9.43 1.21 -12.76
N HIS A 13 9.43 1.36 -11.44
CA HIS A 13 8.26 1.24 -10.59
C HIS A 13 8.24 2.38 -9.57
N LYS A 14 7.05 2.79 -9.14
CA LYS A 14 6.88 3.82 -8.11
C LYS A 14 6.58 3.17 -6.77
N TRP A 15 7.20 3.66 -5.71
CA TRP A 15 7.13 3.06 -4.38
C TRP A 15 7.21 4.13 -3.29
N ASP A 16 6.52 3.89 -2.17
CA ASP A 16 6.56 4.73 -0.97
C ASP A 16 6.60 3.83 0.27
N LEU A 17 7.75 3.74 0.93
CA LEU A 17 7.94 2.83 2.05
C LEU A 17 7.52 3.39 3.40
N HIS A 18 6.98 4.61 3.45
CA HIS A 18 6.61 5.26 4.70
C HIS A 18 5.22 5.85 4.63
N VAL A 19 4.22 4.98 4.70
CA VAL A 19 2.81 5.36 4.72
C VAL A 19 2.19 4.99 6.06
N HIS A 20 1.45 5.94 6.65
CA HIS A 20 0.60 5.68 7.81
C HIS A 20 -0.84 5.46 7.35
N THR A 21 -1.51 4.45 7.91
CA THR A 21 -2.90 4.12 7.56
C THR A 21 -3.89 5.06 8.26
N PRO A 22 -5.18 5.04 7.91
CA PRO A 22 -6.18 5.84 8.62
C PRO A 22 -6.41 5.43 10.09
N TYR A 23 -5.89 4.29 10.53
CA TYR A 23 -6.12 3.74 11.86
C TYR A 23 -5.07 4.16 12.91
N ILE A 24 -4.30 5.22 12.63
CA ILE A 24 -3.23 5.71 13.50
C ILE A 24 -3.76 6.01 14.91
N TYR A 25 -3.13 5.41 15.91
CA TYR A 25 -3.57 5.54 17.31
C TYR A 25 -3.43 6.96 17.89
N SER A 26 -2.43 7.72 17.46
CA SER A 26 -2.02 8.99 18.09
C SER A 26 -2.24 10.25 17.25
N ASN A 27 -2.63 10.14 15.97
CA ASN A 27 -2.88 11.29 15.11
C ASN A 27 -4.38 11.49 14.87
N LYS A 28 -5.02 12.32 15.71
CA LYS A 28 -6.47 12.59 15.61
C LYS A 28 -6.85 13.64 14.57
N GLU A 29 -5.88 14.40 14.05
CA GLU A 29 -6.11 15.49 13.09
C GLU A 29 -6.23 14.98 11.66
N TYR A 30 -5.53 13.89 11.33
CA TYR A 30 -5.68 13.22 10.04
C TYR A 30 -6.82 12.20 10.10
N GLN A 31 -7.93 12.51 9.45
CA GLN A 31 -9.06 11.60 9.29
C GLN A 31 -9.35 11.46 7.79
N CYS A 32 -9.21 10.24 7.28
CA CYS A 32 -9.69 9.86 5.95
C CYS A 32 -10.41 8.52 6.08
N CYS A 33 -11.37 8.25 5.21
CA CYS A 33 -11.94 6.91 5.17
C CYS A 33 -10.99 5.94 4.45
N GLU A 34 -11.21 4.65 4.66
CA GLU A 34 -10.38 3.60 4.08
C GLU A 34 -10.43 3.62 2.55
N GLU A 35 -11.62 3.88 1.99
CA GLU A 35 -11.85 3.89 0.55
C GLU A 35 -11.09 5.03 -0.14
N GLU A 36 -11.11 6.24 0.45
CA GLU A 36 -10.36 7.39 -0.04
C GLU A 36 -8.84 7.14 0.00
N PHE A 37 -8.37 6.51 1.08
CA PHE A 37 -6.97 6.14 1.22
C PHE A 37 -6.52 5.17 0.12
N ILE A 38 -7.28 4.08 -0.10
CA ILE A 38 -6.99 3.10 -1.16
C ILE A 38 -7.06 3.77 -2.54
N GLN A 39 -8.08 4.59 -2.79
CA GLN A 39 -8.24 5.28 -4.07
C GLN A 39 -7.03 6.18 -4.35
N LYS A 40 -6.53 6.89 -3.34
CA LYS A 40 -5.36 7.75 -3.48
C LYS A 40 -4.10 6.96 -3.85
N LEU A 41 -3.93 5.74 -3.34
CA LEU A 41 -2.84 4.86 -3.72
C LEU A 41 -2.93 4.45 -5.19
N CYS A 42 -4.13 4.06 -5.64
CA CYS A 42 -4.40 3.72 -7.04
C CYS A 42 -4.15 4.91 -7.98
N ASP A 43 -4.68 6.09 -7.64
CA ASP A 43 -4.50 7.32 -8.42
C ASP A 43 -3.04 7.77 -8.49
N SER A 44 -2.25 7.42 -7.48
CA SER A 44 -0.81 7.71 -7.41
C SER A 44 0.02 6.77 -8.28
N GLN A 45 -0.58 5.73 -8.87
CA GLN A 45 0.08 4.72 -9.70
C GLN A 45 1.31 4.12 -9.01
N ILE A 46 1.13 3.74 -7.74
CA ILE A 46 2.20 3.16 -6.91
C ILE A 46 2.12 1.64 -6.97
N ASP A 47 3.25 0.97 -7.17
CA ASP A 47 3.32 -0.49 -7.26
C ASP A 47 3.55 -1.14 -5.90
N CYS A 48 4.03 -0.36 -4.92
CA CYS A 48 4.49 -0.86 -3.63
C CYS A 48 4.41 0.20 -2.53
N ILE A 49 3.92 -0.19 -1.36
CA ILE A 49 3.98 0.63 -0.15
C ILE A 49 4.54 -0.09 1.07
N GLY A 50 5.08 0.69 2.01
CA GLY A 50 5.41 0.26 3.37
C GLY A 50 4.47 0.90 4.39
N LEU A 51 3.68 0.09 5.09
CA LEU A 51 2.85 0.52 6.20
C LEU A 51 3.71 0.58 7.47
N THR A 52 3.78 1.76 8.07
CA THR A 52 4.72 2.10 9.16
C THR A 52 3.99 2.81 10.31
N ASN A 53 2.89 2.23 10.78
CA ASN A 53 2.05 2.87 11.80
C ASN A 53 2.75 3.06 13.14
N TYR A 54 2.35 4.11 13.87
CA TYR A 54 2.92 4.39 15.17
C TYR A 54 2.62 3.27 16.18
N PHE A 55 3.69 2.71 16.74
CA PHE A 55 3.75 1.78 17.88
C PHE A 55 3.15 0.38 17.70
N LYS A 56 2.05 0.21 16.96
CA LYS A 56 1.39 -1.10 16.81
C LYS A 56 0.53 -1.19 15.56
N PHE A 57 0.43 -2.41 15.05
CA PHE A 57 -0.61 -2.81 14.11
C PHE A 57 -1.78 -3.47 14.87
N ASN A 58 -2.98 -3.39 14.30
CA ASN A 58 -4.17 -4.07 14.78
C ASN A 58 -4.79 -4.88 13.62
N GLU A 59 -5.81 -5.69 13.89
CA GLU A 59 -6.45 -6.56 12.88
C GLU A 59 -6.90 -5.78 11.63
N LYS A 60 -7.39 -4.55 11.79
CA LYS A 60 -7.84 -3.71 10.66
C LYS A 60 -6.71 -3.33 9.71
N GLU A 61 -5.47 -3.29 10.18
CA GLU A 61 -4.29 -3.02 9.33
C GLU A 61 -4.03 -4.18 8.38
N PHE A 62 -4.23 -5.41 8.86
CA PHE A 62 -4.09 -6.62 8.04
C PHE A 62 -5.23 -6.73 7.04
N ASP A 63 -6.47 -6.42 7.45
CA ASP A 63 -7.61 -6.33 6.53
C ASP A 63 -7.38 -5.27 5.44
N LEU A 64 -6.87 -4.09 5.82
CA LEU A 64 -6.53 -3.02 4.89
C LEU A 64 -5.43 -3.45 3.92
N LYS A 65 -4.38 -4.12 4.42
CA LYS A 65 -3.33 -4.70 3.58
C LYS A 65 -3.92 -5.61 2.51
N GLU A 66 -4.81 -6.54 2.87
CA GLU A 66 -5.44 -7.45 1.90
C GLU A 66 -6.28 -6.70 0.85
N LYS A 67 -6.98 -5.64 1.26
CA LYS A 67 -7.77 -4.81 0.34
C LYS A 67 -6.89 -4.05 -0.66
N ILE A 68 -5.73 -3.55 -0.21
CA ILE A 68 -4.75 -2.86 -1.08
C ILE A 68 -4.10 -3.87 -2.04
N GLU A 69 -3.73 -5.05 -1.58
CA GLU A 69 -3.11 -6.09 -2.44
C GLU A 69 -4.06 -6.59 -3.53
N LYS A 70 -5.38 -6.57 -3.30
CA LYS A 70 -6.40 -6.82 -4.34
C LYS A 70 -6.43 -5.75 -5.45
N LYS A 71 -5.72 -4.63 -5.28
CA LYS A 71 -5.54 -3.56 -6.29
C LYS A 71 -4.19 -3.66 -7.02
N ASP A 72 -3.52 -4.80 -6.93
CA ASP A 72 -2.19 -5.05 -7.50
C ASP A 72 -1.05 -4.18 -6.92
N ILE A 73 -1.25 -3.64 -5.72
CA ILE A 73 -0.24 -2.87 -4.97
C ILE A 73 0.38 -3.77 -3.91
N LYS A 74 1.70 -3.94 -3.92
CA LYS A 74 2.39 -4.74 -2.89
C LYS A 74 2.47 -3.97 -1.58
N VAL A 75 2.24 -4.65 -0.46
CA VAL A 75 2.25 -4.02 0.86
C VAL A 75 3.23 -4.73 1.77
N PHE A 76 4.16 -3.96 2.33
CA PHE A 76 5.04 -4.41 3.41
C PHE A 76 4.58 -3.80 4.73
N ILE A 77 4.55 -4.61 5.77
CA ILE A 77 4.36 -4.14 7.14
C ILE A 77 5.76 -4.07 7.76
N ILE A 78 6.16 -2.87 8.19
CA ILE A 78 7.52 -2.56 8.65
C ILE A 78 7.48 -2.05 10.09
#